data_AF-A0A968F2U9-F1
#
_entry.id   AF-A0A968F2U9-F1
#
_cell.length_a   1.000
_cell.length_b   1.000
_cell.length_c   1.000
_cell.angle_alpha   90.00
_cell.angle_beta   90.00
_cell.angle_gamma   90.00
#
_symmetry.space_group_name_H-M   'P 1'
#
loop_
_entity.id
_entity.type
_entity.pdbx_description
1 polymer ?
#
loop_
_entity_poly.entity_id
_entity_poly.type
_entity_poly.pdbx_seq_one_letter_code
_entity_poly.pdbx_strand_id
1 'polypeptide(L)'
;APPRERSIPMPGVAAEGWKWGKDRPAGMENYGWGATMPMHLIRGIIGYRDLPLDAEQNGFILAPSIPTKLYEFDNRLGITNLHYSDMDFDVTYEVQEDNQLKTTLAWRSPQPVNITVRVDNKPIVESPSKQTQGELSFSLPNYALSEIVVE
;
A
#
# COMPACT_ATOMS: atom_id res chain seq x y z
N ALA A 1 -45.25 -11.90 -8.36
CA ALA A 1 -44.50 -10.76 -7.78
C ALA A 1 -44.29 -9.74 -8.89
N PRO A 2 -44.40 -8.42 -8.62
CA PRO A 2 -44.05 -7.41 -9.62
C PRO A 2 -42.58 -7.59 -10.05
N PRO A 3 -42.20 -7.14 -11.26
CA PRO A 3 -40.81 -7.20 -11.70
C PRO A 3 -39.98 -6.40 -10.70
N ARG A 4 -38.98 -7.02 -10.07
CA ARG A 4 -38.03 -6.26 -9.25
C ARG A 4 -37.38 -5.23 -10.19
N GLU A 5 -37.52 -3.95 -9.85
CA GLU A 5 -36.81 -2.87 -10.55
C GLU A 5 -35.34 -3.27 -10.68
N ARG A 6 -34.76 -3.03 -11.86
CA ARG A 6 -33.36 -3.36 -12.16
C ARG A 6 -32.45 -2.78 -11.07
N SER A 7 -31.47 -3.55 -10.60
CA SER A 7 -30.49 -3.02 -9.64
C SER A 7 -29.77 -1.84 -10.29
N ILE A 8 -29.84 -0.70 -9.60
CA ILE A 8 -29.04 0.47 -9.94
C ILE A 8 -27.67 0.24 -9.31
N PRO A 9 -26.55 0.47 -10.02
CA PRO A 9 -25.22 0.34 -9.44
C PRO A 9 -25.12 1.15 -8.16
N MET A 10 -24.67 0.52 -7.08
CA MET A 10 -24.47 1.24 -5.82
C MET A 10 -23.13 1.97 -5.88
N PRO A 11 -23.08 3.30 -5.69
CA PRO A 11 -21.81 4.01 -5.64
C PRO A 11 -20.88 3.41 -4.57
N GLY A 12 -19.62 3.22 -4.93
CA GLY A 12 -18.60 2.73 -4.00
C GLY A 12 -18.57 1.22 -3.79
N VAL A 13 -19.37 0.42 -4.51
CA VAL A 13 -19.28 -1.05 -4.47
C VAL A 13 -18.76 -1.63 -5.79
N ALA A 14 -18.11 -2.77 -5.71
CA ALA A 14 -17.75 -3.54 -6.89
C ALA A 14 -18.96 -4.34 -7.40
N ALA A 15 -19.18 -4.30 -8.71
CA ALA A 15 -20.17 -5.15 -9.36
C ALA A 15 -19.62 -6.57 -9.59
N GLU A 16 -20.50 -7.56 -9.58
CA GLU A 16 -20.14 -8.96 -9.90
C GLU A 16 -19.57 -9.13 -11.32
N GLY A 17 -19.99 -8.30 -12.28
CA GLY A 17 -19.61 -8.47 -13.67
C GLY A 17 -19.45 -7.17 -14.45
N TRP A 18 -18.70 -7.26 -15.54
CA TRP A 18 -18.35 -6.13 -16.41
C TRP A 18 -19.44 -5.71 -17.40
N LYS A 19 -20.57 -6.44 -17.44
CA LYS A 19 -21.62 -6.24 -18.44
C LYS A 19 -22.67 -5.27 -17.92
N TRP A 20 -22.82 -4.14 -18.61
CA TRP A 20 -23.92 -3.18 -18.43
C TRP A 20 -24.77 -3.12 -19.71
N GLY A 21 -26.10 -3.13 -19.58
CA GLY A 21 -27.02 -2.97 -20.71
C GLY A 21 -28.47 -3.37 -20.40
N LYS A 22 -29.42 -2.96 -21.23
CA LYS A 22 -30.86 -3.22 -21.01
C LYS A 22 -31.20 -4.72 -20.89
N ASP A 23 -30.45 -5.59 -21.56
CA ASP A 23 -30.83 -7.01 -21.68
C ASP A 23 -30.02 -7.95 -20.78
N ARG A 24 -29.21 -7.40 -19.87
CA ARG A 24 -28.38 -8.19 -18.96
C ARG A 24 -28.46 -7.58 -17.56
N PRO A 25 -29.14 -8.23 -16.60
CA PRO A 25 -29.14 -7.74 -15.23
C PRO A 25 -27.68 -7.65 -14.78
N ALA A 26 -27.30 -6.52 -14.20
CA ALA A 26 -26.09 -6.47 -13.39
C ALA A 26 -26.22 -7.59 -12.35
N GLY A 27 -25.14 -8.34 -12.13
CA GLY A 27 -25.12 -9.37 -11.09
C GLY A 27 -25.33 -8.76 -9.70
N MET A 28 -25.03 -9.50 -8.64
CA MET A 28 -25.06 -8.92 -7.30
C MET A 28 -24.09 -7.73 -7.23
N GLU A 29 -24.62 -6.59 -6.80
CA GLU A 29 -23.82 -5.43 -6.37
C GLU A 29 -23.16 -5.77 -5.02
N ASN A 30 -22.00 -5.17 -4.71
CA ASN A 30 -21.18 -5.50 -3.54
C ASN A 30 -20.53 -6.90 -3.59
N TYR A 31 -20.02 -7.25 -4.77
CA TYR A 31 -19.32 -8.52 -4.96
C TYR A 31 -17.86 -8.40 -4.51
N GLY A 32 -17.52 -9.06 -3.41
CA GLY A 32 -16.20 -8.96 -2.78
C GLY A 32 -15.03 -9.35 -3.69
N TRP A 33 -15.23 -10.23 -4.68
CA TRP A 33 -14.15 -10.56 -5.65
C TRP A 33 -13.80 -9.39 -6.57
N GLY A 34 -14.74 -8.48 -6.83
CA GLY A 34 -14.46 -7.26 -7.58
C GLY A 34 -13.76 -6.18 -6.75
N ALA A 35 -13.74 -6.33 -5.42
CA ALA A 35 -13.10 -5.41 -4.48
C ALA A 35 -11.61 -5.73 -4.25
N THR A 36 -10.95 -6.40 -5.20
CA THR A 36 -9.50 -6.68 -5.17
C THR A 36 -8.66 -5.51 -5.64
N MET A 37 -9.26 -4.50 -6.29
CA MET A 37 -8.54 -3.32 -6.78
C MET A 37 -7.72 -2.62 -5.68
N PRO A 38 -8.24 -2.33 -4.47
CA PRO A 38 -7.44 -1.78 -3.38
C PRO A 38 -6.21 -2.62 -3.04
N MET A 39 -6.35 -3.95 -3.01
CA MET A 39 -5.22 -4.86 -2.79
C MET A 39 -4.16 -4.71 -3.88
N HIS A 40 -4.57 -4.58 -5.15
CA HIS A 40 -3.64 -4.35 -6.26
C HIS A 40 -2.99 -2.98 -6.20
N LEU A 41 -3.67 -1.93 -5.73
CA LEU A 41 -3.04 -0.63 -5.50
C LEU A 41 -2.00 -0.70 -4.37
N ILE A 42 -2.34 -1.36 -3.26
CA ILE A 42 -1.45 -1.53 -2.10
C ILE A 42 -0.20 -2.34 -2.49
N ARG A 43 -0.36 -3.45 -3.21
CA ARG A 43 0.77 -4.33 -3.57
C ARG A 43 1.52 -3.87 -4.82
N GLY A 44 0.82 -3.24 -5.76
CA GLY A 44 1.32 -2.94 -7.10
C GLY A 44 1.70 -1.50 -7.34
N ILE A 45 1.16 -0.53 -6.59
CA ILE A 45 1.53 0.89 -6.71
C ILE A 45 2.31 1.34 -5.48
N ILE A 46 1.72 1.17 -4.30
CA ILE A 46 2.41 1.43 -3.03
C ILE A 46 3.56 0.45 -2.84
N GLY A 47 3.38 -0.81 -3.23
CA GLY A 47 4.46 -1.80 -3.23
C GLY A 47 4.63 -2.58 -1.93
N TYR A 48 3.63 -2.56 -1.05
CA TYR A 48 3.66 -3.34 0.19
C TYR A 48 3.63 -4.84 -0.08
N ARG A 49 4.52 -5.60 0.56
CA ARG A 49 4.53 -7.06 0.51
C ARG A 49 4.97 -7.63 1.85
N ASP A 50 4.36 -8.73 2.24
CA ASP A 50 4.79 -9.53 3.38
C ASP A 50 6.16 -10.15 3.10
N LEU A 51 6.97 -10.30 4.15
CA LEU A 51 8.15 -11.15 4.08
C LEU A 51 7.74 -12.63 3.90
N PRO A 52 8.62 -13.48 3.34
CA PRO A 52 8.41 -14.92 3.31
C PRO A 52 8.14 -15.49 4.72
N LEU A 53 7.35 -16.57 4.81
CA LEU A 53 6.98 -17.19 6.09
C LEU A 53 8.19 -17.75 6.86
N ASP A 54 9.28 -18.03 6.16
CA ASP A 54 10.56 -18.53 6.69
C ASP A 54 11.59 -17.42 6.93
N ALA A 55 11.20 -16.15 6.81
CA ALA A 55 12.09 -15.05 7.13
C ALA A 55 12.47 -15.05 8.62
N GLU A 56 13.75 -14.88 8.91
CA GLU A 56 14.28 -14.81 10.29
C GLU A 56 13.96 -13.49 11.00
N GLN A 57 13.49 -12.49 10.24
CA GLN A 57 13.27 -11.13 10.70
C GLN A 57 11.79 -10.74 10.60
N ASN A 58 11.33 -9.97 11.58
CA ASN A 58 10.00 -9.36 11.55
C ASN A 58 10.04 -8.13 10.66
N GLY A 59 9.07 -8.00 9.74
CA GLY A 59 9.02 -6.87 8.85
C GLY A 59 8.17 -7.09 7.61
N PHE A 60 8.32 -6.17 6.68
CA PHE A 60 7.67 -6.21 5.37
C PHE A 60 8.57 -5.57 4.32
N ILE A 61 8.21 -5.73 3.06
CA ILE A 61 8.90 -5.12 1.92
C ILE A 61 8.09 -3.94 1.40
N LEU A 62 8.79 -2.88 1.03
CA LEU A 62 8.29 -1.80 0.18
C LEU A 62 9.03 -1.83 -1.16
N ALA A 63 8.27 -2.02 -2.24
CA ALA A 63 8.74 -2.01 -3.62
C ALA A 63 7.79 -1.15 -4.49
N PRO A 64 7.83 0.19 -4.33
CA PRO A 64 6.91 1.08 -5.04
C PRO A 64 7.06 0.92 -6.55
N SER A 65 5.97 1.07 -7.28
CA SER A 65 5.96 1.01 -8.74
C SER A 65 5.03 2.10 -9.26
N ILE A 66 5.33 3.34 -8.90
CA ILE A 66 4.47 4.49 -9.16
C ILE A 66 4.56 4.82 -10.67
N PRO A 67 3.47 4.70 -11.44
CA PRO A 67 3.48 5.06 -12.85
C PRO A 67 3.78 6.55 -13.02
N THR A 68 4.55 6.90 -14.04
CA THR A 68 4.93 8.30 -14.32
C THR A 68 3.73 9.23 -14.50
N LYS A 69 2.60 8.73 -15.01
CA LYS A 69 1.34 9.50 -15.11
C LYS A 69 0.78 9.93 -13.75
N LEU A 70 1.10 9.23 -12.67
CA LEU A 70 0.70 9.63 -11.32
C LEU A 70 1.59 10.75 -10.76
N TYR A 71 2.74 11.05 -11.40
CA TYR A 71 3.61 12.15 -10.98
C TYR A 71 2.94 13.51 -11.22
N GLU A 72 2.04 13.58 -12.21
CA GLU A 72 1.32 14.80 -12.59
C GLU A 72 0.37 15.32 -11.49
N PHE A 73 0.07 14.51 -10.47
CA PHE A 73 -0.81 14.86 -9.35
C PHE A 73 0.01 15.16 -8.08
N ASP A 74 0.38 16.42 -7.90
CA ASP A 74 1.10 16.97 -6.72
C ASP A 74 2.42 16.27 -6.34
N ASN A 75 2.95 15.41 -7.22
CA ASN A 75 4.14 14.57 -7.00
C ASN A 75 4.14 13.76 -5.70
N ARG A 76 2.99 13.61 -5.03
CA ARG A 76 2.90 12.97 -3.72
C ARG A 76 1.81 11.92 -3.71
N LEU A 77 2.19 10.70 -3.39
CA LEU A 77 1.28 9.55 -3.27
C LEU A 77 1.60 8.79 -1.99
N GLY A 78 0.61 8.25 -1.31
CA GLY A 78 0.87 7.46 -0.13
C GLY A 78 -0.32 6.63 0.32
N ILE A 79 -0.07 5.83 1.35
CA ILE A 79 -1.08 5.14 2.11
C ILE A 79 -0.91 5.50 3.58
N THR A 80 -2.03 5.69 4.27
CA THR A 80 -2.07 5.81 5.72
C THR A 80 -2.78 4.61 6.32
N ASN A 81 -2.52 4.34 7.60
CA ASN A 81 -3.14 3.24 8.32
C ASN A 81 -2.89 1.86 7.66
N LEU A 82 -1.65 1.65 7.22
CA LEU A 82 -1.18 0.35 6.75
C LEU A 82 -0.81 -0.50 7.96
N HIS A 83 -1.56 -1.58 8.20
CA HIS A 83 -1.35 -2.43 9.36
C HIS A 83 -0.29 -3.51 9.10
N TYR A 84 0.59 -3.70 10.07
CA TYR A 84 1.49 -4.86 10.16
C TYR A 84 1.56 -5.30 11.63
N SER A 85 1.19 -6.54 11.92
CA SER A 85 1.00 -7.03 13.30
C SER A 85 0.03 -6.10 14.07
N ASP A 86 0.47 -5.58 15.22
CA ASP A 86 -0.19 -4.65 16.11
C ASP A 86 0.27 -3.19 15.90
N MET A 87 0.91 -2.92 14.75
CA MET A 87 1.46 -1.61 14.41
C MET A 87 0.78 -1.00 13.18
N ASP A 88 0.81 0.33 13.14
CA ASP A 88 0.34 1.14 12.02
C ASP A 88 1.50 1.85 11.35
N PHE A 89 1.49 1.85 10.03
CA PHE A 89 2.44 2.58 9.20
C PHE A 89 1.72 3.56 8.29
N ASP A 90 2.35 4.72 8.09
CA ASP A 90 2.01 5.63 6.99
C ASP A 90 3.21 5.71 6.06
N VAL A 91 2.97 5.49 4.77
CA VAL A 91 3.99 5.53 3.73
C VAL A 91 3.63 6.63 2.76
N THR A 92 4.52 7.60 2.62
CA THR A 92 4.41 8.65 1.61
C THR A 92 5.59 8.56 0.66
N TYR A 93 5.32 8.70 -0.63
CA TYR A 93 6.27 8.87 -1.70
C TYR A 93 6.14 10.27 -2.28
N GLU A 94 7.26 10.97 -2.35
CA GLU A 94 7.42 12.23 -3.09
C GLU A 94 8.34 11.98 -4.27
N VAL A 95 7.84 12.22 -5.48
CA VAL A 95 8.59 12.00 -6.72
C VAL A 95 9.62 13.11 -6.87
N GLN A 96 10.86 12.70 -7.13
CA GLN A 96 12.00 13.57 -7.38
C GLN A 96 12.52 13.39 -8.81
N GLU A 97 13.54 14.17 -9.20
CA GLU A 97 14.24 14.01 -10.48
C GLU A 97 14.85 12.59 -10.62
N ASP A 98 15.17 12.21 -11.86
CA ASP A 98 15.82 10.92 -12.18
C ASP A 98 15.10 9.67 -11.63
N ASN A 99 13.76 9.74 -11.56
CA ASN A 99 12.91 8.63 -11.10
C ASN A 99 13.24 8.21 -9.65
N GLN A 100 13.73 9.13 -8.83
CA GLN A 100 13.91 8.93 -7.40
C GLN A 100 12.61 9.17 -6.64
N LEU A 101 12.38 8.42 -5.58
CA LEU A 101 11.28 8.58 -4.65
C LEU A 101 11.84 8.87 -3.27
N LYS A 102 11.57 10.07 -2.76
CA LYS A 102 11.71 10.33 -1.33
C LYS A 102 10.56 9.65 -0.62
N THR A 103 10.91 8.63 0.17
CA THR A 103 9.98 7.86 0.97
C THR A 103 10.01 8.35 2.39
N THR A 104 8.85 8.68 2.94
CA THR A 104 8.64 8.95 4.36
C THR A 104 7.82 7.81 4.94
N LEU A 105 8.37 7.17 5.97
CA LEU A 105 7.77 6.06 6.70
C LEU A 105 7.54 6.51 8.14
N ALA A 106 6.29 6.75 8.51
CA ALA A 106 5.89 6.98 9.89
C ALA A 106 5.30 5.70 10.48
N TRP A 107 5.52 5.48 11.78
CA TRP A 107 4.95 4.32 12.48
C TRP A 107 4.34 4.69 13.82
N ARG A 108 3.41 3.86 14.26
CA ARG A 108 2.82 3.83 15.59
C ARG A 108 2.77 2.38 16.07
N SER A 109 3.17 2.16 17.31
CA SER A 109 3.34 0.85 17.92
C SER A 109 2.91 0.89 19.38
N PRO A 110 2.26 -0.17 19.90
CA PRO A 110 1.93 -0.28 21.32
C PRO A 110 3.16 -0.49 22.21
N GLN A 111 4.29 -0.94 21.64
CA GLN A 111 5.55 -1.17 22.36
C GLN A 111 6.72 -0.41 21.70
N PRO A 112 7.76 -0.03 22.44
CA PRO A 112 8.95 0.57 21.85
C PRO A 112 9.66 -0.39 20.88
N VAL A 113 9.81 0.04 19.63
CA VAL A 113 10.47 -0.74 18.57
C VAL A 113 11.55 0.10 17.87
N ASN A 114 12.53 -0.59 17.28
CA ASN A 114 13.43 -0.03 16.29
C ASN A 114 12.91 -0.36 14.89
N ILE A 115 13.04 0.61 13.99
CA ILE A 115 12.75 0.45 12.57
C ILE A 115 14.05 0.59 11.80
N THR A 116 14.38 -0.40 10.99
CA THR A 116 15.55 -0.40 10.12
C THR A 116 15.10 -0.61 8.69
N VAL A 117 15.51 0.28 7.79
CA VAL A 117 15.28 0.14 6.36
C VAL A 117 16.53 -0.45 5.72
N ARG A 118 16.40 -1.60 5.07
CA ARG A 118 17.49 -2.28 4.37
C ARG A 118 17.28 -2.30 2.86
N VAL A 119 18.38 -2.23 2.12
CA VAL A 119 18.45 -2.50 0.69
C VAL A 119 19.59 -3.47 0.47
N ASP A 120 19.34 -4.56 -0.26
CA ASP A 120 20.33 -5.63 -0.48
C ASP A 120 20.99 -6.12 0.83
N ASN A 121 20.18 -6.36 1.85
CA ASN A 121 20.59 -6.76 3.22
C ASN A 121 21.48 -5.75 3.97
N LYS A 122 21.61 -4.51 3.49
CA LYS A 122 22.39 -3.46 4.14
C LYS A 122 21.47 -2.37 4.70
N PRO A 123 21.63 -1.96 5.97
CA PRO A 123 20.86 -0.85 6.51
C PRO A 123 21.23 0.44 5.79
N ILE A 124 20.22 1.21 5.40
CA ILE A 124 20.36 2.54 4.78
C ILE A 124 19.88 3.66 5.69
N VAL A 125 18.90 3.37 6.55
CA VAL A 125 18.42 4.29 7.58
C VAL A 125 17.83 3.48 8.74
N GLU A 126 18.04 3.97 9.97
CA GLU A 126 17.59 3.31 11.19
C GLU A 126 17.02 4.35 12.16
N SER A 127 16.03 3.95 12.95
CA SER A 127 15.56 4.76 14.08
C SER A 127 16.68 4.92 15.11
N PRO A 128 16.85 6.11 15.72
CA PRO A 128 17.96 6.36 16.64
C PRO A 128 17.87 5.57 17.96
N SER A 129 16.66 5.17 18.34
CA SER A 129 16.36 4.43 19.57
C SER A 129 14.99 3.79 19.47
N LYS A 130 14.72 2.80 20.34
CA LYS A 130 13.40 2.18 20.43
C LYS A 130 12.35 3.21 20.82
N GLN A 131 11.28 3.29 20.03
CA GLN A 131 10.21 4.26 20.22
C GLN A 131 8.87 3.68 19.79
N THR A 132 7.80 4.10 20.47
CA THR A 132 6.42 3.70 20.15
C THR A 132 5.87 4.42 18.92
N GLN A 133 6.49 5.51 18.52
CA GLN A 133 6.15 6.24 17.30
C GLN A 133 7.41 6.91 16.76
N GLY A 134 7.46 7.11 15.45
CA GLY A 134 8.57 7.81 14.83
C GLY A 134 8.35 8.00 13.34
N GLU A 135 9.34 8.60 12.70
CA GLU A 135 9.37 8.79 11.26
C GLU A 135 10.81 8.61 10.75
N LEU A 136 10.94 7.92 9.62
CA LEU A 136 12.18 7.83 8.85
C LEU A 136 11.93 8.39 7.45
N SER A 137 12.93 9.04 6.87
CA SER A 137 12.90 9.49 5.48
C SER A 137 14.17 9.04 4.75
N PHE A 138 14.00 8.53 3.54
CA PHE A 138 15.09 8.03 2.69
C PHE A 138 14.71 8.18 1.21
N SER A 139 15.71 8.26 0.31
CA SER A 139 15.47 8.32 -1.14
C SER A 139 16.00 7.07 -1.82
N LEU A 140 15.17 6.46 -2.66
CA LEU A 140 15.52 5.32 -3.50
C LEU A 140 14.91 5.48 -4.89
N PRO A 141 15.46 4.84 -5.94
CA PRO A 141 14.80 4.76 -7.22
C PRO A 141 13.38 4.19 -7.08
N ASN A 142 12.42 4.68 -7.87
CA ASN A 142 11.18 3.95 -8.10
C ASN A 142 11.52 2.53 -8.59
N TYR A 143 10.71 1.53 -8.23
CA TYR A 143 10.97 0.10 -8.43
C TYR A 143 12.07 -0.52 -7.56
N ALA A 144 12.77 0.25 -6.71
CA ALA A 144 13.71 -0.32 -5.75
C ALA A 144 12.97 -1.13 -4.69
N LEU A 145 13.60 -2.23 -4.26
CA LEU A 145 13.12 -3.05 -3.15
C LEU A 145 13.81 -2.60 -1.87
N SER A 146 13.02 -2.32 -0.84
CA SER A 146 13.50 -2.05 0.51
C SER A 146 12.78 -2.96 1.51
N GLU A 147 13.53 -3.46 2.48
CA GLU A 147 13.00 -4.24 3.59
C GLU A 147 12.87 -3.35 4.82
N ILE A 148 11.68 -3.32 5.41
CA ILE A 148 11.38 -2.63 6.65
C ILE A 148 11.42 -3.67 7.76
N VAL A 149 12.47 -3.62 8.57
CA VAL A 149 12.71 -4.54 9.68
C VAL A 149 12.27 -3.89 10.98
N VAL A 150 11.56 -4.66 11.82
CA VAL A 150 10.97 -4.21 13.09
C VAL A 150 11.55 -5.02 14.25
N GLU A 151 12.20 -4.37 15.22
CA GLU A 151 12.97 -5.00 16.31
C GLU A 151 12.71 -4.46 17.73
#